data_AF-A0A3C1CD77-F1
#
_entry.id   AF-A0A3C1CD77-F1
#
_cell.length_a   1.000
_cell.length_b   1.000
_cell.length_c   1.000
_cell.angle_alpha   90.00
_cell.angle_beta   90.00
_cell.angle_gamma   90.00
#
_symmetry.space_group_name_H-M   'P 1'
#
loop_
_entity.id
_entity.type
_entity.pdbx_description
1 polymer ?
#
loop_
_entity_poly.entity_id
_entity_poly.type
_entity_poly.pdbx_seq_one_letter_code
_entity_poly.pdbx_strand_id
1 'polypeptide(L)'
;MTTCWVFYDNYVHDNNDPNVPTAGSAAAGPVGTGMSLSGARNDTVKDNVFANNGAWGTILVPYPDSGPPCTGGTMTPDGTCIFDEFGDAIIDNTYANNGSFGNPTNGDIGAVNFEPGPTDCFHFNQDENGLTTSPPLAQLLYPACTGMTVPPDANALFADEVACDSGSISLVGPVQGSTLCPPTAKYPRQTRVEMHALPGATVGTWNGQPVPPIENPSSATELTTDPNPCFNASGARTVPVNPWCPTTR
;
A
#
# COMPACT_ATOMS: atom_id res chain seq x y z
N MET A 1 -19.19 11.40 -5.50
CA MET A 1 -18.67 10.07 -5.14
C MET A 1 -18.79 9.89 -3.65
N THR A 2 -19.01 8.67 -3.21
CA THR A 2 -18.94 8.30 -1.78
C THR A 2 -17.60 7.59 -1.61
N THR A 3 -16.76 8.07 -0.70
CA THR A 3 -15.50 7.39 -0.38
C THR A 3 -15.79 6.14 0.47
N CYS A 4 -15.13 5.04 0.16
CA CYS A 4 -15.24 3.77 0.89
C CYS A 4 -14.31 3.76 2.10
N TRP A 5 -13.06 4.16 1.90
CA TRP A 5 -12.05 4.27 2.94
C TRP A 5 -11.16 5.51 2.72
N VAL A 6 -10.68 6.09 3.83
CA VAL A 6 -9.84 7.29 3.82
C VAL A 6 -8.57 7.04 4.64
N PHE A 7 -7.41 7.33 4.05
CA PHE A 7 -6.10 7.31 4.69
C PHE A 7 -5.52 8.73 4.72
N TYR A 8 -5.30 9.27 5.91
CA TYR A 8 -4.95 10.68 6.04
C TYR A 8 -4.11 11.04 7.26
N ASP A 9 -3.36 12.14 7.15
CA ASP A 9 -2.48 12.71 8.18
C ASP A 9 -1.38 11.75 8.68
N ASN A 10 -0.89 10.85 7.82
CA ASN A 10 0.18 9.91 8.17
C ASN A 10 1.53 10.35 7.61
N TYR A 11 2.59 9.92 8.27
CA TYR A 11 3.95 9.96 7.72
C TYR A 11 4.41 8.54 7.43
N VAL A 12 4.46 8.17 6.15
CA VAL A 12 4.75 6.82 5.67
C VAL A 12 6.11 6.81 4.98
N HIS A 13 7.11 6.24 5.64
CA HIS A 13 8.49 6.39 5.21
C HIS A 13 9.36 5.17 5.47
N ASP A 14 10.47 5.10 4.71
CA ASP A 14 11.55 4.12 4.89
C ASP A 14 11.10 2.64 4.84
N ASN A 15 10.08 2.31 4.04
CA ASN A 15 9.54 0.95 3.91
C ASN A 15 10.43 -0.01 3.08
N ASN A 16 11.75 0.08 3.26
CA ASN A 16 12.77 -0.49 2.36
C ASN A 16 13.32 -1.85 2.77
N ASP A 17 12.94 -2.34 3.96
CA ASP A 17 13.46 -3.61 4.47
C ASP A 17 12.63 -4.79 3.94
N PRO A 18 13.21 -5.70 3.13
CA PRO A 18 12.50 -6.89 2.68
C PRO A 18 12.36 -7.96 3.76
N ASN A 19 13.03 -7.83 4.91
CA ASN A 19 13.07 -8.86 5.95
C ASN A 19 11.94 -8.74 6.98
N VAL A 20 10.81 -8.18 6.58
CA VAL A 20 9.63 -8.04 7.46
C VAL A 20 8.83 -9.34 7.55
N PRO A 21 7.95 -9.48 8.55
CA PRO A 21 7.05 -10.63 8.65
C PRO A 21 6.08 -10.69 7.48
N THR A 22 5.91 -11.89 6.94
CA THR A 22 5.08 -12.15 5.76
C THR A 22 3.99 -13.15 6.12
N ALA A 23 2.73 -12.81 5.85
CA ALA A 23 1.60 -13.74 6.01
C ALA A 23 0.56 -13.57 4.90
N GLY A 24 0.14 -14.70 4.32
CA GLY A 24 -0.88 -14.72 3.28
C GLY A 24 -0.49 -13.94 2.02
N SER A 25 -1.48 -13.54 1.23
CA SER A 25 -1.28 -12.73 0.03
C SER A 25 -0.85 -11.29 0.33
N ALA A 26 -1.13 -10.78 1.53
CA ALA A 26 -0.64 -9.47 1.99
C ALA A 26 0.90 -9.41 2.06
N ALA A 27 1.57 -10.56 2.12
CA ALA A 27 3.04 -10.65 1.99
C ALA A 27 3.55 -10.25 0.60
N ALA A 28 2.69 -10.17 -0.41
CA ALA A 28 3.05 -9.78 -1.78
C ALA A 28 3.04 -8.25 -1.97
N GLY A 29 3.15 -7.46 -0.89
CA GLY A 29 3.41 -6.03 -0.98
C GLY A 29 4.79 -5.75 -1.57
N PRO A 30 4.93 -4.89 -2.61
CA PRO A 30 6.23 -4.56 -3.19
C PRO A 30 7.15 -3.86 -2.17
N VAL A 31 8.40 -4.30 -2.06
CA VAL A 31 9.34 -3.78 -1.07
C VAL A 31 9.71 -2.34 -1.42
N GLY A 32 9.81 -1.47 -0.42
CA GLY A 32 10.12 -0.05 -0.67
C GLY A 32 8.92 0.74 -1.16
N THR A 33 7.70 0.22 -1.06
CA THR A 33 6.48 0.97 -1.36
C THR A 33 5.87 1.54 -0.08
N GLY A 34 5.54 2.82 -0.07
CA GLY A 34 4.87 3.45 1.07
C GLY A 34 3.46 2.91 1.27
N MET A 35 2.66 2.90 0.20
CA MET A 35 1.28 2.42 0.23
C MET A 35 0.86 1.79 -1.09
N SER A 36 0.18 0.64 -1.00
CA SER A 36 -0.42 -0.05 -2.14
C SER A 36 -1.94 -0.11 -1.99
N LEU A 37 -2.64 0.48 -2.94
CA LEU A 37 -4.08 0.37 -3.16
C LEU A 37 -4.32 -0.77 -4.15
N SER A 38 -4.45 -1.99 -3.64
CA SER A 38 -4.57 -3.19 -4.47
C SER A 38 -6.03 -3.59 -4.66
N GLY A 39 -6.56 -3.43 -5.88
CA GLY A 39 -7.98 -3.64 -6.18
C GLY A 39 -8.92 -2.71 -5.43
N ALA A 40 -8.40 -1.56 -5.01
CA ALA A 40 -9.10 -0.52 -4.27
C ALA A 40 -10.16 0.18 -5.15
N ARG A 41 -11.23 0.67 -4.52
CA ARG A 41 -12.36 1.25 -5.25
C ARG A 41 -13.02 2.38 -4.49
N ASN A 42 -12.90 3.59 -5.02
CA ASN A 42 -13.44 4.82 -4.42
C ASN A 42 -12.83 5.12 -3.05
N ASP A 43 -11.55 4.87 -2.88
CA ASP A 43 -10.79 5.21 -1.68
C ASP A 43 -10.14 6.59 -1.80
N THR A 44 -9.71 7.16 -0.68
CA THR A 44 -9.10 8.49 -0.66
C THR A 44 -7.84 8.49 0.20
N VAL A 45 -6.72 8.83 -0.42
CA VAL A 45 -5.42 9.02 0.23
C VAL A 45 -5.12 10.51 0.23
N LYS A 46 -5.13 11.13 1.41
CA LYS A 46 -5.03 12.59 1.51
C LYS A 46 -4.22 13.13 2.66
N ASP A 47 -3.58 14.28 2.47
CA ASP A 47 -2.84 14.99 3.53
C ASP A 47 -1.74 14.13 4.21
N ASN A 48 -1.19 13.13 3.51
CA ASN A 48 -0.09 12.31 4.04
C ASN A 48 1.25 12.82 3.53
N VAL A 49 2.32 12.42 4.23
CA VAL A 49 3.70 12.55 3.77
C VAL A 49 4.23 11.16 3.44
N PHE A 50 4.65 10.94 2.20
CA PHE A 50 5.30 9.70 1.74
C PHE A 50 6.77 9.99 1.40
N ALA A 51 7.71 9.47 2.20
CA ALA A 51 9.12 9.82 2.00
C ALA A 51 10.09 8.64 2.08
N ASN A 52 11.19 8.74 1.33
CA ASN A 52 12.32 7.80 1.39
C ASN A 52 11.93 6.32 1.13
N ASN A 53 10.80 6.08 0.46
CA ASN A 53 10.40 4.75 0.03
C ASN A 53 11.19 4.39 -1.24
N GLY A 54 11.82 3.22 -1.27
CA GLY A 54 12.80 2.84 -2.29
C GLY A 54 12.20 2.54 -3.66
N ALA A 55 10.95 2.09 -3.67
CA ALA A 55 10.16 1.84 -4.86
C ALA A 55 9.21 2.99 -5.17
N TRP A 56 8.03 3.02 -4.53
CA TRP A 56 7.03 4.06 -4.77
C TRP A 56 6.54 4.71 -3.48
N GLY A 57 6.12 5.97 -3.55
CA GLY A 57 5.36 6.59 -2.45
C GLY A 57 3.99 5.92 -2.30
N THR A 58 3.20 5.95 -3.38
CA THR A 58 1.86 5.35 -3.45
C THR A 58 1.68 4.63 -4.78
N ILE A 59 1.06 3.44 -4.76
CA ILE A 59 0.67 2.73 -5.97
C ILE A 59 -0.81 2.36 -5.97
N LEU A 60 -1.43 2.44 -7.15
CA LEU A 60 -2.75 1.90 -7.46
C LEU A 60 -2.54 0.74 -8.43
N VAL A 61 -2.96 -0.45 -8.03
CA VAL A 61 -2.70 -1.67 -8.80
C VAL A 61 -3.88 -2.64 -8.73
N PRO A 62 -4.12 -3.44 -9.78
CA PRO A 62 -5.11 -4.50 -9.73
C PRO A 62 -4.63 -5.60 -8.78
N TYR A 63 -5.56 -6.27 -8.09
CA TYR A 63 -5.25 -7.37 -7.19
C TYR A 63 -5.62 -8.72 -7.82
N PRO A 64 -4.64 -9.60 -8.10
CA PRO A 64 -4.91 -10.98 -8.52
C PRO A 64 -5.17 -11.87 -7.30
N ASP A 65 -6.33 -12.54 -7.29
CA ASP A 65 -6.72 -13.51 -6.26
C ASP A 65 -6.93 -14.92 -6.84
N SER A 66 -6.82 -15.93 -5.98
CA SER A 66 -6.93 -17.33 -6.34
C SER A 66 -8.40 -17.78 -6.48
N GLY A 67 -8.95 -17.66 -7.68
CA GLY A 67 -10.10 -18.43 -8.16
C GLY A 67 -11.46 -18.18 -7.48
N PRO A 68 -12.49 -19.00 -7.81
CA PRO A 68 -13.88 -18.72 -7.43
C PRO A 68 -14.18 -18.71 -5.92
N PRO A 69 -15.16 -17.91 -5.46
CA PRO A 69 -16.03 -17.07 -6.28
C PRO A 69 -15.38 -15.72 -6.65
N CYS A 70 -15.29 -15.43 -7.95
CA CYS A 70 -14.77 -14.16 -8.46
C CYS A 70 -15.87 -13.07 -8.45
N THR A 71 -16.45 -12.84 -7.27
CA THR A 71 -17.54 -11.88 -7.10
C THR A 71 -16.97 -10.48 -7.01
N GLY A 72 -17.29 -9.63 -7.99
CA GLY A 72 -16.80 -8.25 -8.04
C GLY A 72 -15.45 -8.08 -8.75
N GLY A 73 -14.84 -9.17 -9.21
CA GLY A 73 -13.69 -9.16 -10.09
C GLY A 73 -14.00 -9.84 -11.44
N THR A 74 -12.97 -9.98 -12.27
CA THR A 74 -13.04 -10.61 -13.58
C THR A 74 -12.17 -11.85 -13.62
N MET A 75 -12.75 -12.97 -14.05
CA MET A 75 -12.03 -14.22 -14.21
C MET A 75 -11.21 -14.20 -15.51
N THR A 76 -9.90 -14.37 -15.39
CA THR A 76 -9.00 -14.53 -16.54
C THR A 76 -9.07 -15.96 -17.10
N PRO A 77 -8.61 -16.19 -18.35
CA PRO A 77 -8.65 -17.52 -18.97
C PRO A 77 -7.89 -18.62 -18.21
N ASP A 78 -6.87 -18.26 -17.42
CA ASP A 78 -6.08 -19.15 -16.56
C ASP A 78 -6.71 -19.39 -15.17
N GLY A 79 -7.85 -18.77 -14.87
CA GLY A 79 -8.60 -18.99 -13.63
C GLY A 79 -8.22 -18.06 -12.47
N THR A 80 -7.45 -17.00 -12.74
CA THR A 80 -7.14 -15.93 -11.77
C THR A 80 -8.33 -14.96 -11.70
N CYS A 81 -8.69 -14.51 -10.50
CA CYS A 81 -9.69 -13.45 -10.35
C CYS A 81 -8.97 -12.10 -10.23
N ILE A 82 -9.19 -11.19 -11.17
CA ILE A 82 -8.62 -9.85 -11.12
C ILE A 82 -9.64 -8.90 -10.51
N PHE A 83 -9.23 -8.22 -9.43
CA PHE A 83 -9.94 -7.09 -8.88
C PHE A 83 -9.25 -5.83 -9.35
N ASP A 84 -9.79 -5.22 -10.40
CA ASP A 84 -9.26 -3.97 -10.93
C ASP A 84 -9.54 -2.82 -9.97
N GLU A 85 -8.58 -1.91 -9.90
CA GLU A 85 -8.65 -0.66 -9.14
C GLU A 85 -9.36 0.43 -9.96
N PHE A 86 -10.12 1.31 -9.30
CA PHE A 86 -10.71 2.48 -9.95
C PHE A 86 -11.35 3.49 -8.99
N GLY A 87 -11.42 4.74 -9.45
CA GLY A 87 -12.19 5.80 -8.83
C GLY A 87 -11.59 6.32 -7.53
N ASP A 88 -10.31 6.02 -7.28
CA ASP A 88 -9.59 6.44 -6.09
C ASP A 88 -9.12 7.89 -6.21
N ALA A 89 -8.91 8.53 -5.06
CA ALA A 89 -8.50 9.93 -4.98
C ALA A 89 -7.19 10.05 -4.21
N ILE A 90 -6.12 10.45 -4.90
CA ILE A 90 -4.81 10.75 -4.30
C ILE A 90 -4.67 12.27 -4.27
N ILE A 91 -4.86 12.91 -3.13
CA ILE A 91 -5.01 14.38 -3.07
C ILE A 91 -4.21 15.01 -1.93
N ASP A 92 -3.62 16.18 -2.17
CA ASP A 92 -2.93 16.98 -1.15
C ASP A 92 -1.79 16.22 -0.39
N ASN A 93 -1.23 15.16 -0.96
CA ASN A 93 -0.11 14.46 -0.33
C ASN A 93 1.22 15.13 -0.67
N THR A 94 2.16 15.10 0.29
CA THR A 94 3.54 15.54 0.07
C THR A 94 4.45 14.33 -0.10
N TYR A 95 5.23 14.31 -1.16
CA TYR A 95 6.20 13.28 -1.47
C TYR A 95 7.62 13.84 -1.35
N ALA A 96 8.57 12.98 -0.98
CA ALA A 96 9.98 13.36 -0.91
C ALA A 96 10.91 12.14 -1.05
N ASN A 97 11.85 12.20 -1.99
CA ASN A 97 12.94 11.23 -2.15
C ASN A 97 12.48 9.77 -2.29
N ASN A 98 11.31 9.54 -2.91
CA ASN A 98 10.89 8.19 -3.24
C ASN A 98 11.62 7.68 -4.49
N GLY A 99 11.64 6.36 -4.67
CA GLY A 99 12.21 5.72 -5.85
C GLY A 99 13.72 5.52 -5.85
N SER A 100 14.36 5.51 -4.68
CA SER A 100 15.83 5.38 -4.56
C SER A 100 16.42 4.07 -5.11
N PHE A 101 15.62 3.02 -5.32
CA PHE A 101 16.06 1.81 -6.02
C PHE A 101 16.34 2.07 -7.52
N GLY A 102 15.74 3.12 -8.09
CA GLY A 102 16.08 3.64 -9.41
C GLY A 102 15.64 2.77 -10.59
N ASN A 103 14.57 1.98 -10.43
CA ASN A 103 13.92 1.34 -11.57
C ASN A 103 13.07 2.38 -12.33
N PRO A 104 12.88 2.21 -13.65
CA PRO A 104 12.22 3.18 -14.52
C PRO A 104 10.93 3.83 -14.02
N THR A 105 10.05 3.09 -13.32
CA THR A 105 8.75 3.63 -12.87
C THR A 105 8.72 4.00 -11.40
N ASN A 106 9.78 3.70 -10.66
CA ASN A 106 9.93 4.07 -9.24
C ASN A 106 9.88 5.59 -9.07
N GLY A 107 9.15 6.06 -8.08
CA GLY A 107 8.88 7.49 -7.89
C GLY A 107 7.77 7.74 -6.87
N ASP A 108 7.02 8.82 -7.04
CA ASP A 108 6.03 9.24 -6.04
C ASP A 108 4.72 8.47 -6.18
N ILE A 109 4.17 8.41 -7.39
CA ILE A 109 2.87 7.80 -7.66
C ILE A 109 2.94 6.84 -8.86
N GLY A 110 2.54 5.60 -8.65
CA GLY A 110 2.32 4.61 -9.71
C GLY A 110 0.83 4.27 -9.84
N ALA A 111 0.32 4.10 -11.06
CA ALA A 111 -1.05 3.65 -11.30
C ALA A 111 -1.13 2.73 -12.52
N VAL A 112 -1.98 1.72 -12.44
CA VAL A 112 -2.32 0.83 -13.54
C VAL A 112 -3.68 0.21 -13.31
N ASN A 113 -4.47 0.15 -14.38
CA ASN A 113 -5.73 -0.57 -14.40
C ASN A 113 -5.90 -1.31 -15.73
N PHE A 114 -6.67 -2.40 -15.73
CA PHE A 114 -6.82 -3.28 -16.90
C PHE A 114 -8.22 -3.25 -17.51
N GLU A 115 -9.19 -2.68 -16.81
CA GLU A 115 -10.59 -2.63 -17.20
C GLU A 115 -11.09 -1.19 -17.29
N PRO A 116 -12.08 -0.92 -18.18
CA PRO A 116 -12.73 0.37 -18.18
C PRO A 116 -13.43 0.64 -16.84
N GLY A 117 -13.06 1.74 -16.19
CA GLY A 117 -13.56 2.11 -14.87
C GLY A 117 -13.63 3.63 -14.69
N PRO A 118 -14.30 4.11 -13.63
CA PRO A 118 -14.15 5.49 -13.19
C PRO A 118 -12.67 5.89 -13.09
N THR A 119 -12.30 7.05 -13.62
CA THR A 119 -10.93 7.56 -13.47
C THR A 119 -10.57 7.78 -12.00
N ASP A 120 -9.39 7.36 -11.60
CA ASP A 120 -8.74 7.91 -10.41
C ASP A 120 -8.43 9.39 -10.63
N CYS A 121 -8.27 10.11 -9.53
CA CYS A 121 -7.87 11.50 -9.62
C CYS A 121 -6.68 11.83 -8.71
N PHE A 122 -5.88 12.75 -9.21
CA PHE A 122 -4.67 13.21 -8.57
C PHE A 122 -4.73 14.72 -8.49
N HIS A 123 -4.71 15.30 -7.29
CA HIS A 123 -4.86 16.74 -7.12
C HIS A 123 -3.99 17.30 -5.99
N PHE A 124 -3.30 18.42 -6.24
CA PHE A 124 -2.42 19.09 -5.27
C PHE A 124 -1.36 18.22 -4.57
N ASN A 125 -1.04 17.05 -5.12
CA ASN A 125 0.14 16.31 -4.69
C ASN A 125 1.40 17.07 -5.10
N GLN A 126 2.41 17.06 -4.25
CA GLN A 126 3.62 17.84 -4.41
C GLN A 126 4.86 17.08 -3.97
N ASP A 127 5.98 17.32 -4.66
CA ASP A 127 7.35 17.01 -4.22
C ASP A 127 8.20 18.24 -4.50
N GLU A 128 9.05 18.65 -3.56
CA GLU A 128 9.93 19.82 -3.69
C GLU A 128 10.90 19.70 -4.90
N ASN A 129 11.28 18.48 -5.26
CA ASN A 129 12.14 18.17 -6.40
C ASN A 129 11.36 17.90 -7.70
N GLY A 130 10.03 17.98 -7.64
CA GLY A 130 9.13 17.73 -8.76
C GLY A 130 8.47 16.35 -8.66
N LEU A 131 7.14 16.35 -8.68
CA LEU A 131 6.33 15.14 -8.57
C LEU A 131 6.59 14.19 -9.75
N THR A 132 6.95 12.95 -9.43
CA THR A 132 7.20 11.88 -10.40
C THR A 132 6.05 10.89 -10.41
N THR A 133 5.48 10.62 -11.59
CA THR A 133 4.35 9.69 -11.72
C THR A 133 4.55 8.70 -12.86
N SER A 134 4.03 7.49 -12.71
CA SER A 134 3.86 6.51 -13.79
C SER A 134 2.40 6.06 -13.83
N PRO A 135 1.61 6.42 -14.86
CA PRO A 135 2.00 7.18 -16.05
C PRO A 135 2.40 8.62 -15.72
N PRO A 136 3.23 9.27 -16.56
CA PRO A 136 3.68 10.64 -16.32
C PRO A 136 2.51 11.63 -16.40
N LEU A 137 2.61 12.72 -15.63
CA LEU A 137 1.65 13.83 -15.62
C LEU A 137 0.25 13.44 -15.11
N ALA A 138 0.13 12.43 -14.23
CA ALA A 138 -1.15 11.93 -13.73
C ALA A 138 -2.06 13.06 -13.18
N GLN A 139 -1.52 13.96 -12.37
CA GLN A 139 -2.24 15.13 -11.83
C GLN A 139 -2.66 16.17 -12.87
N LEU A 140 -1.95 16.28 -13.99
CA LEU A 140 -2.36 17.17 -15.09
C LEU A 140 -3.47 16.53 -15.93
N LEU A 141 -3.39 15.22 -16.17
CA LEU A 141 -4.32 14.48 -17.02
C LEU A 141 -5.62 14.13 -16.30
N TYR A 142 -5.55 13.86 -15.00
CA TYR A 142 -6.69 13.44 -14.17
C TYR A 142 -6.82 14.29 -12.89
N PRO A 143 -7.01 15.62 -13.02
CA PRO A 143 -6.99 16.55 -11.87
C PRO A 143 -8.22 16.47 -10.95
N ALA A 144 -9.28 15.78 -11.38
CA ALA A 144 -10.56 15.76 -10.67
C ALA A 144 -11.25 14.40 -10.81
N CYS A 145 -11.85 13.96 -9.70
CA CYS A 145 -12.62 12.72 -9.64
C CYS A 145 -13.99 12.92 -10.30
N THR A 146 -14.06 12.67 -11.61
CA THR A 146 -15.27 12.92 -12.40
C THR A 146 -16.30 11.78 -12.32
N GLY A 147 -15.83 10.56 -12.04
CA GLY A 147 -16.65 9.35 -12.05
C GLY A 147 -17.02 8.87 -13.45
N MET A 148 -16.44 9.49 -14.48
CA MET A 148 -16.60 9.04 -15.84
C MET A 148 -15.82 7.75 -16.05
N THR A 149 -16.48 6.77 -16.65
CA THR A 149 -15.81 5.57 -17.13
C THR A 149 -14.93 5.91 -18.32
N VAL A 150 -13.65 5.56 -18.25
CA VAL A 150 -12.67 5.74 -19.33
C VAL A 150 -12.03 4.40 -19.71
N PRO A 151 -11.36 4.31 -20.88
CA PRO A 151 -10.52 3.15 -21.19
C PRO A 151 -9.39 2.96 -20.15
N PRO A 152 -8.91 1.72 -19.95
CA PRO A 152 -7.83 1.44 -19.02
C PRO A 152 -6.48 2.02 -19.46
N ASP A 153 -5.65 2.37 -18.49
CA ASP A 153 -4.22 2.63 -18.69
C ASP A 153 -3.40 1.46 -18.14
N ALA A 154 -3.05 0.54 -19.04
CA ALA A 154 -2.37 -0.69 -18.68
C ALA A 154 -0.92 -0.49 -18.21
N ASN A 155 -0.32 0.70 -18.39
CA ASN A 155 1.00 1.11 -17.90
C ASN A 155 2.01 -0.08 -17.73
N ALA A 156 2.26 -0.79 -18.84
CA ALA A 156 2.77 -2.17 -18.78
C ALA A 156 4.14 -2.32 -18.11
N LEU A 157 5.01 -1.31 -18.21
CA LEU A 157 6.31 -1.33 -17.55
C LEU A 157 6.17 -1.25 -16.03
N PHE A 158 5.28 -0.41 -15.53
CA PHE A 158 4.99 -0.30 -14.10
C PHE A 158 4.35 -1.59 -13.57
N ALA A 159 3.40 -2.17 -14.31
CA ALA A 159 2.82 -3.46 -13.95
C ALA A 159 3.87 -4.59 -13.82
N ASP A 160 4.84 -4.65 -14.74
CA ASP A 160 5.96 -5.59 -14.67
C ASP A 160 6.88 -5.32 -13.48
N GLU A 161 7.15 -4.05 -13.17
CA GLU A 161 8.01 -3.66 -12.05
C GLU A 161 7.37 -4.01 -10.71
N VAL A 162 6.07 -3.74 -10.55
CA VAL A 162 5.29 -4.14 -9.36
C VAL A 162 5.28 -5.66 -9.21
N ALA A 163 4.97 -6.40 -10.28
CA ALA A 163 4.95 -7.87 -10.25
C ALA A 163 6.32 -8.47 -9.92
N CYS A 164 7.39 -7.88 -10.48
CA CYS A 164 8.75 -8.26 -10.15
C CYS A 164 9.04 -8.06 -8.66
N ASP A 165 8.76 -6.89 -8.12
CA ASP A 165 9.07 -6.54 -6.74
C ASP A 165 8.27 -7.40 -5.75
N SER A 166 6.96 -7.51 -5.94
CA SER A 166 6.06 -8.36 -5.15
C SER A 166 6.38 -9.86 -5.24
N GLY A 167 7.14 -10.28 -6.26
CA GLY A 167 7.35 -11.69 -6.58
C GLY A 167 6.09 -12.37 -7.13
N SER A 168 5.11 -11.60 -7.61
CA SER A 168 3.90 -12.09 -8.24
C SER A 168 4.09 -12.33 -9.75
N ILE A 169 3.08 -12.93 -10.38
CA ILE A 169 3.04 -13.07 -11.84
C ILE A 169 2.76 -11.72 -12.51
N SER A 170 3.42 -11.43 -13.64
CA SER A 170 3.06 -10.29 -14.49
C SER A 170 1.81 -10.61 -15.31
N LEU A 171 0.88 -9.65 -15.40
CA LEU A 171 -0.42 -9.82 -16.06
C LEU A 171 -0.48 -9.22 -17.47
N VAL A 172 0.38 -8.26 -17.81
CA VAL A 172 0.25 -7.45 -19.04
C VAL A 172 1.55 -7.10 -19.74
N GLY A 173 2.72 -7.37 -19.15
CA GLY A 173 3.99 -6.89 -19.69
C GLY A 173 4.78 -7.90 -20.54
N PRO A 174 5.86 -7.44 -21.19
CA PRO A 174 6.72 -8.25 -22.08
C PRO A 174 7.50 -9.36 -21.38
N VAL A 175 7.52 -9.41 -20.05
CA VAL A 175 8.23 -10.45 -19.31
C VAL A 175 7.48 -11.79 -19.48
N GLN A 176 8.07 -12.72 -20.23
CA GLN A 176 7.49 -14.03 -20.55
C GLN A 176 8.17 -15.19 -19.78
N GLY A 177 7.40 -16.22 -19.44
CA GLY A 177 7.92 -17.46 -18.84
C GLY A 177 8.14 -17.35 -17.32
N SER A 178 9.21 -17.98 -16.80
CA SER A 178 9.53 -17.98 -15.36
C SER A 178 10.35 -16.77 -14.90
N THR A 179 10.65 -15.83 -15.80
CA THR A 179 11.33 -14.60 -15.46
C THR A 179 10.29 -13.68 -14.83
N LEU A 180 10.52 -13.21 -13.61
CA LEU A 180 9.58 -12.31 -12.92
C LEU A 180 9.97 -10.84 -13.09
N CYS A 181 11.19 -10.56 -13.55
CA CYS A 181 11.80 -9.25 -13.46
C CYS A 181 12.49 -8.81 -14.75
N PRO A 182 12.39 -7.53 -15.13
CA PRO A 182 13.30 -6.92 -16.08
C PRO A 182 14.77 -7.16 -15.64
N PRO A 183 15.72 -7.43 -16.57
CA PRO A 183 17.12 -7.76 -16.21
C PRO A 183 17.84 -6.70 -15.36
N THR A 184 17.37 -5.46 -15.42
CA THR A 184 17.92 -4.31 -14.69
C THR A 184 17.17 -3.99 -13.41
N ALA A 185 16.13 -4.76 -13.07
CA ALA A 185 15.31 -4.50 -11.90
C ALA A 185 16.12 -4.70 -10.60
N LYS A 186 16.03 -3.71 -9.71
CA LYS A 186 16.74 -3.65 -8.44
C LYS A 186 15.72 -3.61 -7.32
N TYR A 187 15.27 -4.78 -6.88
CA TYR A 187 14.41 -4.90 -5.72
C TYR A 187 15.09 -5.78 -4.68
N PRO A 188 15.24 -5.31 -3.43
CA PRO A 188 15.73 -6.14 -2.33
C PRO A 188 14.87 -7.39 -2.19
N ARG A 189 15.50 -8.52 -1.91
CA ARG A 189 14.80 -9.79 -1.66
C ARG A 189 14.90 -10.17 -0.21
N GLN A 190 13.83 -10.74 0.31
CA GLN A 190 13.81 -11.27 1.66
C GLN A 190 14.86 -12.37 1.77
N THR A 191 15.73 -12.25 2.77
CA THR A 191 16.76 -13.27 3.07
C THR A 191 16.50 -13.98 4.38
N ARG A 192 15.77 -13.32 5.28
CA ARG A 192 15.29 -13.83 6.55
C ARG A 192 14.04 -13.05 6.97
N VAL A 193 13.35 -13.53 7.99
CA VAL A 193 12.39 -12.71 8.73
C VAL A 193 13.13 -12.14 9.94
N GLU A 194 13.05 -10.83 10.11
CA GLU A 194 13.56 -10.10 11.25
C GLU A 194 12.41 -9.35 11.93
N MET A 195 12.24 -9.60 13.21
CA MET A 195 11.25 -8.92 14.02
C MET A 195 11.98 -7.88 14.88
N HIS A 196 11.73 -6.60 14.66
CA HIS A 196 12.28 -5.56 15.52
C HIS A 196 11.53 -5.47 16.84
N ALA A 197 12.28 -5.23 17.91
CA ALA A 197 11.67 -4.92 19.20
C ALA A 197 10.88 -3.61 19.11
N LEU A 198 9.76 -3.53 19.82
CA LEU A 198 8.99 -2.30 19.91
C LEU A 198 9.84 -1.18 20.54
N PRO A 199 9.63 0.09 20.16
CA PRO A 199 10.27 1.21 20.83
C PRO A 199 10.06 1.15 22.35
N GLY A 200 11.14 1.29 23.12
CA GLY A 200 11.12 1.21 24.58
C GLY A 200 11.13 -0.23 25.14
N ALA A 201 11.11 -1.26 24.30
CA ALA A 201 11.13 -2.63 24.78
C ALA A 201 12.48 -2.99 25.46
N THR A 202 12.40 -3.62 26.63
CA THR A 202 13.53 -4.08 27.44
C THR A 202 13.54 -5.61 27.56
N VAL A 203 14.72 -6.21 27.73
CA VAL A 203 14.86 -7.64 28.06
C VAL A 203 14.07 -7.99 29.31
N GLY A 204 13.46 -9.17 29.34
CA GLY A 204 12.62 -9.59 30.47
C GLY A 204 12.77 -11.04 30.83
N THR A 205 11.82 -11.52 31.63
CA THR A 205 11.69 -12.93 31.97
C THR A 205 10.27 -13.41 31.77
N TRP A 206 10.09 -14.53 31.05
CA TRP A 206 8.83 -15.23 30.90
C TRP A 206 8.94 -16.63 31.52
N ASN A 207 8.04 -16.99 32.44
CA ASN A 207 8.11 -18.25 33.21
C ASN A 207 9.49 -18.50 33.89
N GLY A 208 10.16 -17.44 34.33
CA GLY A 208 11.48 -17.51 34.96
C GLY A 208 12.65 -17.74 34.01
N GLN A 209 12.42 -17.75 32.69
CA GLN A 209 13.48 -17.79 31.67
C GLN A 209 13.72 -16.40 31.08
N PRO A 210 14.96 -15.99 30.80
CA PRO A 210 15.24 -14.75 30.08
C PRO A 210 14.59 -14.79 28.70
N VAL A 211 13.91 -13.72 28.32
CA VAL A 211 13.35 -13.52 26.98
C VAL A 211 13.87 -12.23 26.37
N PRO A 212 14.12 -12.19 25.04
CA PRO A 212 14.51 -10.98 24.35
C PRO A 212 13.43 -9.90 24.45
N PRO A 213 13.76 -8.61 24.20
CA PRO A 213 12.82 -7.51 24.39
C PRO A 213 11.48 -7.67 23.65
N ILE A 214 11.52 -8.22 22.45
CA ILE A 214 10.33 -8.44 21.63
C ILE A 214 9.36 -9.48 22.21
N GLU A 215 9.86 -10.41 23.00
CA GLU A 215 9.09 -11.46 23.67
C GLU A 215 8.77 -11.11 25.12
N ASN A 216 9.14 -9.90 25.57
CA ASN A 216 8.86 -9.44 26.92
C ASN A 216 7.55 -8.64 26.97
N PRO A 217 6.41 -9.23 27.40
CA PRO A 217 5.14 -8.50 27.49
C PRO A 217 5.14 -7.42 28.57
N SER A 218 6.11 -7.45 29.51
CA SER A 218 6.27 -6.40 30.53
C SER A 218 7.09 -5.20 30.05
N SER A 219 7.64 -5.27 28.84
CA SER A 219 8.48 -4.21 28.27
C SER A 219 7.70 -2.97 27.83
N ALA A 220 6.39 -3.09 27.64
CA ALA A 220 5.50 -2.03 27.18
C ALA A 220 4.98 -1.14 28.34
N THR A 221 5.83 -0.76 29.28
CA THR A 221 5.43 0.17 30.37
C THR A 221 5.25 1.62 29.90
N GLU A 222 5.74 1.97 28.70
CA GLU A 222 5.68 3.33 28.15
C GLU A 222 4.88 3.46 26.84
N LEU A 223 4.32 2.36 26.30
CA LEU A 223 3.32 2.50 25.26
C LEU A 223 2.04 2.99 25.95
N THR A 224 1.82 4.31 25.92
CA THR A 224 0.51 4.87 26.23
C THR A 224 -0.47 4.15 25.31
N THR A 225 -1.29 3.27 25.88
CA THR A 225 -2.39 2.68 25.12
C THR A 225 -3.15 3.84 24.51
N ASP A 226 -3.35 3.81 23.19
CA ASP A 226 -4.15 4.84 22.55
C ASP A 226 -5.48 4.96 23.30
N PRO A 227 -5.95 6.19 23.57
CA PRO A 227 -7.26 6.39 24.14
C PRO A 227 -8.26 5.57 23.31
N ASN A 228 -9.09 4.78 23.99
CA ASN A 228 -10.07 3.92 23.34
C ASN A 228 -10.79 4.72 22.25
N PRO A 229 -10.63 4.39 20.95
CA PRO A 229 -11.13 5.24 19.87
C PRO A 229 -12.66 5.32 19.83
N CYS A 230 -13.35 4.46 20.60
CA CYS A 230 -14.80 4.46 20.76
C CYS A 230 -15.29 5.51 21.77
N PHE A 231 -14.41 6.02 22.63
CA PHE A 231 -14.75 6.97 23.69
C PHE A 231 -13.67 8.04 23.86
N ASN A 232 -14.06 9.31 23.92
CA ASN A 232 -13.12 10.38 24.26
C ASN A 232 -12.65 10.29 25.73
N ALA A 233 -11.73 11.17 26.12
CA ALA A 233 -11.20 11.24 27.48
C ALA A 233 -12.28 11.46 28.58
N SER A 234 -13.45 12.02 28.23
CA SER A 234 -14.58 12.18 29.15
C SER A 234 -15.55 10.98 29.17
N GLY A 235 -15.23 9.90 28.44
CA GLY A 235 -16.06 8.70 28.33
C GLY A 235 -17.27 8.86 27.40
N ALA A 236 -17.37 9.96 26.66
CA ALA A 236 -18.42 10.16 25.67
C ALA A 236 -18.05 9.46 24.36
N ARG A 237 -19.06 8.89 23.69
CA ARG A 237 -18.87 8.20 22.41
C ARG A 237 -18.37 9.16 21.33
N THR A 238 -17.33 8.74 20.65
CA THR A 238 -16.76 9.42 19.47
C THR A 238 -17.26 8.81 18.17
N VAL A 239 -17.66 7.53 18.19
CA VAL A 239 -18.15 6.80 17.02
C VAL A 239 -19.44 6.02 17.31
N PRO A 240 -20.31 5.80 16.30
CA PRO A 240 -21.50 4.95 16.42
C PRO A 240 -21.18 3.51 16.88
N VAL A 241 -22.16 2.84 17.48
CA VAL A 241 -22.03 1.43 17.86
C VAL A 241 -21.77 0.58 16.63
N ASN A 242 -20.71 -0.23 16.67
CA ASN A 242 -20.36 -1.20 15.64
C ASN A 242 -19.64 -2.39 16.30
N PRO A 243 -19.32 -3.48 15.56
CA PRO A 243 -18.67 -4.67 16.12
C PRO A 243 -17.33 -4.41 16.83
N TRP A 244 -16.63 -3.33 16.48
CA TRP A 244 -15.34 -2.91 17.02
C TRP A 244 -15.48 -1.89 18.16
N CYS A 245 -16.65 -1.24 18.27
CA CYS A 245 -17.01 -0.28 19.30
C CYS A 245 -18.35 -0.64 20.00
N PRO A 246 -18.39 -1.76 20.75
CA PRO A 246 -19.59 -2.27 21.40
C PRO A 246 -20.12 -1.32 22.48
N THR A 247 -21.35 -1.56 22.96
CA THR A 247 -22.03 -0.74 23.96
C THR A 247 -21.34 -0.70 25.33
N THR A 248 -20.48 -1.69 25.63
CA THR A 248 -19.78 -1.86 26.90
C THR A 248 -18.27 -1.87 26.72
N ARG A 249 -17.56 -1.30 27.69
CA ARG A 249 -16.10 -1.35 27.79
C ARG A 249 -15.63 -2.73 28.25
#